data_AF-A0A7J4L5M4-F1
#
_entry.id   AF-A0A7J4L5M4-F1
#
_cell.length_a   1.000
_cell.length_b   1.000
_cell.length_c   1.000
_cell.angle_alpha   90.00
_cell.angle_beta   90.00
_cell.angle_gamma   90.00
#
_symmetry.space_group_name_H-M   'P 1'
#
loop_
_entity.id
_entity.type
_entity.pdbx_description
1 polymer ?
#
loop_
_entity_poly.entity_id
_entity_poly.type
_entity_poly.pdbx_seq_one_letter_code
_entity_poly.pdbx_strand_id
1 'polypeptide(L)'
;MDSGSKAIFIPVPLLPDEPGRHGAQFAQALGIRSVKDIDTLFHVGSWSVVPKLAVDIGAVEVNDHVVYFLNNFGAGLDTLIGEAGGLEGIGPQGLLRLAKECPVDSLAIRLPGYSRITHYFNIAVSNGPRIGIIPFDTRAYLNDGRMQLCVHSSKLATPLHLFLARVGVHLDGFGQTWLPVYETVSLDTQLPVQARVDGEMVGPAAHY
;
A
#
# COMPACT_ATOMS: atom_id res chain seq x y z
N MET A 1 10.89 -30.48 -2.77
CA MET A 1 11.10 -29.03 -2.86
C MET A 1 10.23 -28.43 -1.78
N ASP A 2 10.83 -27.99 -0.67
CA ASP A 2 10.09 -27.36 0.42
C ASP A 2 9.55 -26.01 -0.07
N SER A 3 8.25 -25.94 -0.32
CA SER A 3 7.52 -24.67 -0.40
C SER A 3 7.48 -24.11 1.02
N GLY A 4 8.58 -23.51 1.45
CA GLY A 4 8.78 -23.05 2.82
C GLY A 4 7.79 -21.94 3.17
N SER A 5 6.61 -22.31 3.67
CA SER A 5 5.70 -21.41 4.35
C SER A 5 6.43 -20.88 5.58
N LYS A 6 7.05 -19.70 5.47
CA LYS A 6 7.62 -19.03 6.63
C LYS A 6 6.46 -18.45 7.43
N ALA A 7 6.19 -19.01 8.60
CA ALA A 7 5.24 -18.43 9.53
C ALA A 7 5.83 -17.12 10.06
N ILE A 8 5.24 -15.98 9.69
CA ILE A 8 5.53 -14.70 10.32
C ILE A 8 4.72 -14.67 11.62
N PHE A 9 5.41 -14.74 12.75
CA PHE A 9 4.81 -14.46 14.04
C PHE A 9 4.72 -12.94 14.19
N ILE A 10 3.51 -12.41 14.23
CA ILE A 10 3.27 -11.02 14.59
C ILE A 10 3.09 -11.02 16.11
N PRO A 11 4.11 -10.64 16.89
CA PRO A 11 3.93 -10.53 18.32
C PRO A 11 2.87 -9.44 18.58
N VAL A 12 1.99 -9.72 19.54
CA VAL A 12 0.91 -8.86 20.04
C VAL A 12 1.33 -7.40 20.37
N PRO A 13 2.60 -7.01 20.63
CA PRO A 13 2.96 -5.60 20.87
C PRO A 13 2.95 -4.69 19.63
N LEU A 14 2.71 -5.21 18.42
CA LEU A 14 2.66 -4.39 17.19
C LEU A 14 1.36 -3.62 17.00
N LEU A 15 0.47 -3.64 17.98
CA LEU A 15 -0.80 -2.94 17.92
C LEU A 15 -0.66 -1.65 18.73
N PRO A 16 -0.90 -0.47 18.13
CA PRO A 16 -0.98 0.76 18.88
C PRO A 16 -2.10 0.61 19.93
N ASP A 17 -1.89 1.21 21.11
CA ASP A 17 -2.84 1.23 22.24
C ASP A 17 -4.25 1.71 21.83
N GLU A 18 -4.36 2.38 20.69
CA GLU A 18 -5.59 2.77 20.01
C GLU A 18 -5.60 2.23 18.57
N PRO A 19 -6.32 1.13 18.28
CA PRO A 19 -6.55 0.67 16.91
C PRO A 19 -7.37 1.71 16.17
N GLY A 20 -6.67 2.53 15.38
CA GLY A 20 -7.18 3.79 14.83
C GLY A 20 -6.09 4.86 14.70
N ARG A 21 -4.97 4.71 15.43
CA ARG A 21 -3.75 5.50 15.19
C ARG A 21 -2.87 4.90 14.10
N HIS A 22 -2.04 5.78 13.54
CA HIS A 22 -1.05 5.53 12.49
C HIS A 22 -0.35 4.16 12.62
N GLY A 23 -0.32 3.37 11.54
CA GLY A 23 0.57 2.20 11.42
C GLY A 23 -0.08 0.81 11.53
N ALA A 24 -1.33 0.66 11.99
CA ALA A 24 -1.95 -0.66 12.21
C ALA A 24 -2.68 -1.26 10.97
N GLN A 25 -2.15 -1.05 9.76
CA GLN A 25 -2.85 -1.37 8.50
C GLN A 25 -3.13 -2.86 8.34
N PHE A 26 -2.11 -3.69 8.62
CA PHE A 26 -2.19 -5.14 8.48
C PHE A 26 -3.22 -5.75 9.45
N ALA A 27 -3.24 -5.28 10.71
CA ALA A 27 -4.22 -5.71 11.70
C ALA A 27 -5.66 -5.39 11.28
N GLN A 28 -5.89 -4.18 10.74
CA GLN A 28 -7.21 -3.80 10.23
C GLN A 28 -7.64 -4.64 9.02
N ALA A 29 -6.71 -4.99 8.14
CA ALA A 29 -6.98 -5.87 7.01
C ALA A 29 -7.35 -7.30 7.44
N LEU A 30 -6.83 -7.77 8.58
CA LEU A 30 -7.25 -9.01 9.25
C LEU A 30 -8.58 -8.89 10.01
N GLY A 31 -9.21 -7.71 10.02
CA GLY A 31 -10.45 -7.47 10.77
C GLY A 31 -10.24 -7.23 12.26
N ILE A 32 -9.01 -7.08 12.72
CA ILE A 32 -8.67 -6.79 14.12
C ILE A 32 -8.81 -5.27 14.34
N ARG A 33 -9.84 -4.87 15.07
CA ARG A 33 -10.20 -3.45 15.28
C ARG A 33 -10.08 -2.99 16.72
N SER A 34 -9.83 -3.91 17.65
CA SER A 34 -9.69 -3.62 19.07
C SER A 34 -8.86 -4.68 19.78
N VAL A 35 -8.26 -4.31 20.91
CA VAL A 35 -7.67 -5.26 21.87
C VAL A 35 -8.72 -6.28 22.35
N LYS A 36 -10.01 -5.92 22.32
CA LYS A 36 -11.10 -6.85 22.64
C LYS A 36 -11.33 -7.92 21.57
N ASP A 37 -11.14 -7.59 20.29
CA ASP A 37 -11.19 -8.60 19.21
C ASP A 37 -10.07 -9.62 19.36
N ILE A 38 -8.93 -9.17 19.87
CA ILE A 38 -7.76 -9.98 20.23
C ILE A 38 -8.06 -10.83 21.44
N ASP A 39 -8.52 -10.25 22.55
CA ASP A 39 -8.91 -11.02 23.73
C ASP A 39 -9.93 -12.11 23.39
N THR A 40 -10.82 -11.86 22.42
CA THR A 40 -11.74 -12.85 21.88
C THR A 40 -11.02 -13.94 21.07
N LEU A 41 -10.03 -13.61 20.23
CA LEU A 41 -9.19 -14.58 19.52
C LEU A 41 -8.28 -15.39 20.45
N PHE A 42 -7.83 -14.80 21.57
CA PHE A 42 -6.89 -15.41 22.53
C PHE A 42 -7.58 -16.15 23.69
N HIS A 43 -8.81 -15.79 24.08
CA HIS A 43 -9.62 -16.55 25.06
C HIS A 43 -10.14 -17.88 24.50
N VAL A 44 -10.16 -18.04 23.17
CA VAL A 44 -10.45 -19.32 22.51
C VAL A 44 -9.17 -20.19 22.52
N GLY A 45 -8.76 -20.56 23.73
CA GLY A 45 -7.85 -21.66 24.08
C GLY A 45 -6.71 -22.05 23.13
N SER A 46 -5.47 -21.79 23.58
CA SER A 46 -4.19 -22.34 23.09
C SER A 46 -3.70 -21.79 21.75
N TRP A 47 -2.41 -21.40 21.73
CA TRP A 47 -1.63 -21.06 20.52
C TRP A 47 -1.65 -22.16 19.44
N SER A 48 -2.09 -23.37 19.79
CA SER A 48 -2.29 -24.49 18.88
C SER A 48 -3.61 -24.46 18.08
N VAL A 49 -4.56 -23.58 18.42
CA VAL A 49 -5.91 -23.51 17.82
C VAL A 49 -6.17 -22.16 17.13
N VAL A 50 -5.24 -21.21 17.20
CA VAL A 50 -5.36 -19.93 16.49
C VAL A 50 -5.42 -20.19 14.97
N PRO A 51 -6.45 -19.72 14.25
CA PRO A 51 -6.55 -19.87 12.81
C PRO A 51 -5.31 -19.30 12.13
N LYS A 52 -4.63 -20.14 11.33
CA LYS A 52 -3.50 -19.70 10.50
C LYS A 52 -4.03 -19.22 9.17
N LEU A 53 -3.73 -17.97 8.82
CA LEU A 53 -4.01 -17.41 7.50
C LEU A 53 -2.69 -17.32 6.73
N ALA A 54 -2.63 -17.94 5.55
CA ALA A 54 -1.57 -17.64 4.59
C ALA A 54 -1.83 -16.25 4.02
N VAL A 55 -0.80 -15.41 3.97
CA VAL A 55 -0.87 -14.06 3.40
C VAL A 55 0.19 -13.91 2.32
N ASP A 56 -0.15 -13.16 1.28
CA ASP A 56 0.77 -12.75 0.24
C ASP A 56 1.73 -11.70 0.78
N ILE A 57 2.97 -11.75 0.31
CA ILE A 57 4.03 -10.82 0.71
C ILE A 57 4.57 -10.19 -0.57
N GLY A 58 4.59 -8.86 -0.60
CA GLY A 58 5.15 -8.10 -1.69
C GLY A 58 6.66 -8.03 -1.58
N ALA A 59 7.32 -7.92 -2.72
CA ALA A 59 8.74 -7.66 -2.79
C ALA A 59 8.95 -6.54 -3.81
N VAL A 60 9.78 -5.57 -3.45
CA VAL A 60 10.24 -4.50 -4.35
C VAL A 60 11.75 -4.47 -4.34
N GLU A 61 12.34 -4.30 -5.51
CA GLU A 61 13.78 -4.10 -5.64
C GLU A 61 14.06 -2.60 -5.68
N VAL A 62 14.93 -2.13 -4.79
CA VAL A 62 15.33 -0.72 -4.69
C VAL A 62 16.85 -0.70 -4.57
N ASN A 63 17.53 -0.14 -5.57
CA ASN A 63 18.99 -0.01 -5.58
C ASN A 63 19.72 -1.34 -5.26
N ASP A 64 19.40 -2.41 -5.99
CA ASP A 64 19.94 -3.77 -5.82
C ASP A 64 19.59 -4.46 -4.47
N HIS A 65 18.67 -3.89 -3.69
CA HIS A 65 18.17 -4.47 -2.45
C HIS A 65 16.70 -4.87 -2.58
N VAL A 66 16.37 -6.08 -2.14
CA VAL A 66 14.97 -6.52 -2.06
C VAL A 66 14.40 -6.14 -0.70
N VAL A 67 13.31 -5.36 -0.72
CA VAL A 67 12.52 -5.01 0.46
C VAL A 67 11.17 -5.71 0.37
N TYR A 68 10.80 -6.41 1.44
CA TYR A 68 9.50 -7.10 1.53
C TYR A 68 8.47 -6.22 2.22
N PHE A 69 7.20 -6.38 1.83
CA PHE A 69 6.10 -5.58 2.37
C PHE A 69 4.83 -6.38 2.57
N LEU A 70 4.08 -6.02 3.60
CA LEU A 70 2.80 -6.64 3.95
C LEU A 70 1.60 -5.81 3.51
N ASN A 71 1.73 -4.48 3.48
CA ASN A 71 0.64 -3.56 3.19
C ASN A 71 0.81 -2.92 1.83
N ASN A 72 1.85 -2.11 1.66
CA ASN A 72 1.99 -1.28 0.47
C ASN A 72 3.42 -0.89 0.11
N PHE A 73 3.58 -0.59 -1.17
CA PHE A 73 4.65 0.21 -1.74
C PHE A 73 4.05 1.51 -2.29
N GLY A 74 4.77 2.61 -2.16
CA GLY A 74 4.34 3.92 -2.66
C GLY A 74 5.51 4.77 -3.15
N ALA A 75 5.30 5.52 -4.23
CA ALA A 75 6.27 6.47 -4.77
C ALA A 75 5.58 7.72 -5.33
N GLY A 76 6.29 8.85 -5.36
CA GLY A 76 5.72 10.14 -5.79
C GLY A 76 4.91 10.80 -4.67
N LEU A 77 3.64 11.16 -4.93
CA LEU A 77 2.82 11.86 -3.92
C LEU A 77 2.73 11.10 -2.58
N ASP A 78 2.69 9.76 -2.59
CA ASP A 78 2.61 8.93 -1.38
C ASP A 78 3.74 9.23 -0.40
N THR A 79 4.96 9.51 -0.91
CA THR A 79 6.09 9.80 -0.03
C THR A 79 5.93 11.15 0.67
N LEU A 80 5.49 12.17 -0.06
CA LEU A 80 5.22 13.50 0.51
C LEU A 80 4.09 13.45 1.54
N ILE A 81 3.05 12.67 1.26
CA ILE A 81 1.95 12.42 2.19
C ILE A 81 2.49 11.82 3.48
N GLY A 82 3.30 10.77 3.37
CA GLY A 82 3.85 10.08 4.54
C GLY A 82 4.81 10.97 5.34
N GLU A 83 5.62 11.82 4.70
CA GLU A 83 6.50 12.78 5.38
C GLU A 83 5.71 13.85 6.14
N ALA A 84 4.55 14.24 5.60
CA ALA A 84 3.65 15.20 6.21
C ALA A 84 2.74 14.60 7.31
N GLY A 85 3.02 13.37 7.77
CA GLY A 85 2.25 12.71 8.84
C GLY A 85 1.05 11.89 8.35
N GLY A 86 1.00 11.56 7.06
CA GLY A 86 -0.04 10.73 6.45
C GLY A 86 -1.31 11.49 6.08
N LEU A 87 -2.21 10.80 5.36
CA LEU A 87 -3.47 11.38 4.88
C LEU A 87 -4.37 11.91 6.02
N GLU A 88 -4.29 11.31 7.20
CA GLU A 88 -5.02 11.72 8.40
C GLU A 88 -4.57 13.10 8.90
N GLY A 89 -3.26 13.37 8.89
CA GLY A 89 -2.68 14.60 9.45
C GLY A 89 -2.83 15.84 8.56
N ILE A 90 -2.84 15.68 7.24
CA ILE A 90 -2.73 16.81 6.30
C ILE A 90 -4.07 17.46 5.89
N GLY A 91 -5.17 16.71 6.01
CA GLY A 91 -6.49 17.14 5.52
C GLY A 91 -6.56 17.48 4.02
N PRO A 92 -7.71 17.96 3.50
CA PRO A 92 -7.89 18.23 2.07
C PRO A 92 -6.99 19.36 1.52
N GLN A 93 -6.80 20.43 2.29
CA GLN A 93 -5.98 21.57 1.87
C GLN A 93 -4.49 21.21 1.81
N GLY A 94 -4.00 20.45 2.80
CA GLY A 94 -2.64 19.92 2.79
C GLY A 94 -2.41 18.98 1.61
N LEU A 95 -3.35 18.07 1.35
CA LEU A 95 -3.28 17.18 0.18
C LEU A 95 -3.21 17.95 -1.15
N LEU A 96 -4.03 19.00 -1.32
CA LEU A 96 -3.98 19.86 -2.51
C LEU A 96 -2.64 20.60 -2.62
N ARG A 97 -2.05 21.03 -1.50
CA ARG A 97 -0.74 21.67 -1.48
C ARG A 97 0.36 20.71 -1.92
N LEU A 98 0.43 19.52 -1.29
CA LEU A 98 1.41 18.49 -1.65
C LEU A 98 1.25 18.08 -3.12
N ALA A 99 0.02 18.03 -3.63
CA ALA A 99 -0.22 17.70 -5.03
C ALA A 99 0.27 18.76 -6.02
N LYS A 100 0.36 20.03 -5.60
CA LYS A 100 0.98 21.07 -6.42
C LYS A 100 2.50 20.92 -6.45
N GLU A 101 3.09 20.60 -5.29
CA GLU A 101 4.54 20.47 -5.07
C GLU A 101 5.12 19.19 -5.69
N CYS A 102 4.39 18.08 -5.71
CA CYS A 102 4.87 16.82 -6.28
C CYS A 102 5.09 16.93 -7.80
N PRO A 103 6.25 16.54 -8.34
CA PRO A 103 6.50 16.56 -9.77
C PRO A 103 5.59 15.56 -10.53
N VAL A 104 5.40 15.81 -11.82
CA VAL A 104 4.86 14.81 -12.77
C VAL A 104 6.03 14.36 -13.63
N ASP A 105 6.15 13.06 -13.82
CA ASP A 105 7.20 12.46 -14.63
C ASP A 105 6.63 11.35 -15.52
N SER A 106 7.45 10.76 -16.38
CA SER A 106 7.08 9.61 -17.20
C SER A 106 7.43 8.31 -16.48
N LEU A 107 6.53 7.32 -16.60
CA LEU A 107 6.66 5.98 -16.07
C LEU A 107 6.48 4.98 -17.21
N ALA A 108 7.44 4.09 -17.39
CA ALA A 108 7.26 2.87 -18.17
C ALA A 108 6.83 1.73 -17.25
N ILE A 109 5.66 1.16 -17.53
CA ILE A 109 5.10 0.01 -16.81
C ILE A 109 5.26 -1.21 -17.71
N ARG A 110 5.86 -2.27 -17.19
CA ARG A 110 5.99 -3.55 -17.90
C ARG A 110 5.48 -4.69 -17.03
N LEU A 111 4.51 -5.41 -17.56
CA LEU A 111 3.90 -6.63 -17.03
C LEU A 111 3.90 -7.67 -18.16
N PRO A 112 3.82 -8.97 -17.86
CA PRO A 112 3.67 -9.97 -18.92
C PRO A 112 2.40 -9.72 -19.76
N GLY A 113 2.61 -9.49 -21.06
CA GLY A 113 1.54 -9.14 -22.00
C GLY A 113 1.06 -7.68 -21.97
N TYR A 114 1.62 -6.80 -21.13
CA TYR A 114 1.25 -5.39 -21.06
C TYR A 114 2.48 -4.49 -20.92
N SER A 115 2.60 -3.49 -21.81
CA SER A 115 3.62 -2.46 -21.72
C SER A 115 3.01 -1.10 -22.04
N ARG A 116 3.28 -0.11 -21.21
CA ARG A 116 2.79 1.26 -21.41
C ARG A 116 3.77 2.28 -20.88
N ILE A 117 3.96 3.36 -21.64
CA ILE A 117 4.56 4.59 -21.13
C ILE A 117 3.43 5.56 -20.83
N THR A 118 3.43 6.14 -19.63
CA THR A 118 2.42 7.10 -19.20
C THR A 118 3.04 8.20 -18.35
N HIS A 119 2.29 9.27 -18.11
CA HIS A 119 2.65 10.22 -17.08
C HIS A 119 2.16 9.71 -15.74
N TYR A 120 2.98 9.86 -14.72
CA TYR A 120 2.59 9.55 -13.36
C TYR A 120 2.89 10.71 -12.45
N PHE A 121 2.16 10.69 -11.35
CA PHE A 121 2.24 11.65 -10.27
C PHE A 121 2.26 10.91 -8.92
N ASN A 122 1.60 9.75 -8.87
CA ASN A 122 1.65 8.85 -7.73
C ASN A 122 1.63 7.40 -8.23
N ILE A 123 2.42 6.56 -7.58
CA ILE A 123 2.42 5.11 -7.75
C ILE A 123 2.09 4.51 -6.40
N ALA A 124 1.13 3.59 -6.36
CA ALA A 124 0.83 2.82 -5.18
C ALA A 124 0.61 1.36 -5.56
N VAL A 125 1.26 0.44 -4.87
CA VAL A 125 0.98 -0.98 -4.94
C VAL A 125 0.44 -1.40 -3.58
N SER A 126 -0.75 -1.97 -3.56
CA SER A 126 -1.39 -2.46 -2.33
C SER A 126 -1.55 -3.97 -2.36
N ASN A 127 -1.19 -4.63 -1.25
CA ASN A 127 -1.45 -6.04 -1.02
C ASN A 127 -2.84 -6.25 -0.38
N GLY A 128 -3.17 -5.42 0.61
CA GLY A 128 -4.45 -5.47 1.31
C GLY A 128 -5.47 -4.46 0.80
N PRO A 129 -6.72 -4.54 1.29
CA PRO A 129 -7.78 -3.62 0.88
C PRO A 129 -7.63 -2.19 1.43
N ARG A 130 -6.61 -1.93 2.27
CA ARG A 130 -6.44 -0.69 3.02
C ARG A 130 -5.02 -0.15 2.96
N ILE A 131 -4.90 1.17 2.93
CA ILE A 131 -3.68 1.92 3.24
C ILE A 131 -4.05 2.89 4.37
N GLY A 132 -3.51 2.67 5.56
CA GLY A 132 -3.98 3.33 6.78
C GLY A 132 -5.42 2.94 7.09
N ILE A 133 -6.23 3.91 7.52
CA ILE A 133 -7.67 3.74 7.70
C ILE A 133 -8.47 3.78 6.38
N ILE A 134 -7.81 4.02 5.25
CA ILE A 134 -8.47 4.30 3.98
C ILE A 134 -8.66 3.00 3.20
N PRO A 135 -9.90 2.64 2.81
CA PRO A 135 -10.14 1.52 1.91
C PRO A 135 -9.62 1.87 0.51
N PHE A 136 -8.38 1.46 0.22
CA PHE A 136 -7.66 1.86 -1.00
C PHE A 136 -8.05 0.99 -2.20
N ASP A 137 -8.17 -0.32 -2.03
CA ASP A 137 -8.80 -1.19 -3.02
C ASP A 137 -9.77 -2.14 -2.32
N THR A 138 -11.06 -1.82 -2.32
CA THR A 138 -12.08 -2.66 -1.65
C THR A 138 -12.27 -4.03 -2.30
N ARG A 139 -11.57 -4.31 -3.41
CA ARG A 139 -11.59 -5.60 -4.12
C ARG A 139 -10.38 -6.48 -3.79
N ALA A 140 -9.40 -5.99 -3.02
CA ALA A 140 -8.17 -6.72 -2.71
C ALA A 140 -8.34 -7.62 -1.48
N TYR A 141 -7.68 -8.78 -1.51
CA TYR A 141 -7.60 -9.73 -0.40
C TYR A 141 -6.14 -10.01 -0.09
N LEU A 142 -5.81 -10.26 1.17
CA LEU A 142 -4.42 -10.49 1.59
C LEU A 142 -3.82 -11.83 1.12
N ASN A 143 -4.58 -12.66 0.42
CA ASN A 143 -4.24 -14.06 0.15
C ASN A 143 -4.80 -14.58 -1.18
N ASP A 144 -5.05 -13.69 -2.14
CA ASP A 144 -5.57 -14.02 -3.46
C ASP A 144 -4.47 -14.17 -4.54
N GLY A 145 -3.20 -14.09 -4.15
CA GLY A 145 -2.04 -14.14 -5.03
C GLY A 145 -1.89 -12.91 -5.92
N ARG A 146 -2.55 -11.80 -5.57
CA ARG A 146 -2.64 -10.61 -6.42
C ARG A 146 -2.42 -9.33 -5.61
N MET A 147 -1.52 -8.49 -6.10
CA MET A 147 -1.40 -7.11 -5.66
C MET A 147 -2.07 -6.18 -6.64
N GLN A 148 -2.44 -5.00 -6.16
CA GLN A 148 -3.08 -4.00 -6.98
C GLN A 148 -2.15 -2.81 -7.18
N LEU A 149 -1.68 -2.63 -8.42
CA LEU A 149 -0.99 -1.40 -8.84
C LEU A 149 -2.04 -0.34 -9.20
N CYS A 150 -1.86 0.85 -8.65
CA CYS A 150 -2.61 2.06 -8.94
C CYS A 150 -1.62 3.15 -9.36
N VAL A 151 -1.77 3.65 -10.59
CA VAL A 151 -0.99 4.77 -11.10
C VAL A 151 -1.90 5.96 -11.31
N HIS A 152 -1.62 7.06 -10.60
CA HIS A 152 -2.32 8.31 -10.81
C HIS A 152 -1.58 9.19 -11.81
N SER A 153 -2.26 9.61 -12.88
CA SER A 153 -1.68 10.46 -13.92
C SER A 153 -2.18 11.91 -13.88
N SER A 154 -3.03 12.28 -12.91
CA SER A 154 -3.67 13.59 -12.84
C SER A 154 -3.52 14.27 -11.48
N LYS A 155 -2.84 15.41 -11.45
CA LYS A 155 -2.70 16.27 -10.25
C LYS A 155 -4.03 16.76 -9.70
N LEU A 156 -5.05 16.91 -10.54
CA LEU A 156 -6.36 17.42 -10.14
C LEU A 156 -7.28 16.31 -9.64
N ALA A 157 -7.24 15.15 -10.28
CA ALA A 157 -8.14 14.05 -9.94
C ALA A 157 -7.61 13.21 -8.76
N THR A 158 -6.29 13.14 -8.55
CA THR A 158 -5.70 12.35 -7.44
C THR A 158 -6.14 12.82 -6.06
N PRO A 159 -6.14 14.13 -5.73
CA PRO A 159 -6.64 14.59 -4.43
C PRO A 159 -8.10 14.23 -4.20
N LEU A 160 -8.94 14.35 -5.22
CA LEU A 160 -10.35 13.97 -5.16
C LEU A 160 -10.50 12.46 -4.95
N HIS A 161 -9.76 11.65 -5.71
CA HIS A 161 -9.69 10.20 -5.55
C HIS A 161 -9.34 9.80 -4.12
N LEU A 162 -8.23 10.32 -3.58
CA LEU A 162 -7.77 10.00 -2.22
C LEU A 162 -8.72 10.51 -1.13
N PHE A 163 -9.42 11.61 -1.38
CA PHE A 163 -10.48 12.08 -0.50
C PHE A 163 -11.68 11.13 -0.49
N LEU A 164 -12.19 10.76 -1.67
CA LEU A 164 -13.31 9.83 -1.83
C LEU A 164 -12.97 8.41 -1.37
N ALA A 165 -11.69 8.04 -1.39
CA ALA A 165 -11.21 6.76 -0.86
C ALA A 165 -11.57 6.60 0.63
N ARG A 166 -11.64 7.69 1.40
CA ARG A 166 -12.05 7.63 2.81
C ARG A 166 -13.46 7.07 3.03
N VAL A 167 -14.32 7.17 2.02
CA VAL A 167 -15.71 6.68 2.04
C VAL A 167 -15.94 5.54 1.05
N GLY A 168 -14.89 5.03 0.39
CA GLY A 168 -14.92 3.84 -0.46
C GLY A 168 -15.60 4.02 -1.83
N VAL A 169 -15.73 5.24 -2.35
CA VAL A 169 -16.42 5.54 -3.62
C VAL A 169 -15.48 6.05 -4.73
N HIS A 170 -14.23 5.62 -4.69
CA HIS A 170 -13.12 6.16 -5.49
C HIS A 170 -12.63 5.24 -6.61
N LEU A 171 -13.05 3.97 -6.64
CA LEU A 171 -12.47 2.98 -7.54
C LEU A 171 -12.67 3.31 -9.02
N ASP A 172 -13.76 3.99 -9.36
CA ASP A 172 -14.10 4.36 -10.73
C ASP A 172 -14.00 5.88 -10.94
N GLY A 173 -13.30 6.32 -11.99
CA GLY A 173 -13.54 7.64 -12.60
C GLY A 173 -12.65 8.83 -12.20
N PHE A 174 -11.37 8.65 -11.89
CA PHE A 174 -10.50 9.76 -11.43
C PHE A 174 -9.09 9.81 -12.05
N GLY A 175 -8.94 9.41 -13.31
CA GLY A 175 -7.66 9.51 -14.02
C GLY A 175 -6.54 8.65 -13.41
N GLN A 176 -6.92 7.58 -12.72
CA GLN A 176 -6.04 6.52 -12.24
C GLN A 176 -6.15 5.29 -13.13
N THR A 177 -5.04 4.59 -13.30
CA THR A 177 -5.00 3.28 -13.96
C THR A 177 -4.81 2.22 -12.89
N TRP A 178 -5.73 1.26 -12.84
CA TRP A 178 -5.66 0.10 -11.97
C TRP A 178 -5.18 -1.11 -12.78
N LEU A 179 -4.08 -1.74 -12.36
CA LEU A 179 -3.53 -2.95 -12.97
C LEU A 179 -3.36 -4.04 -11.91
N PRO A 180 -3.98 -5.21 -12.07
CA PRO A 180 -3.68 -6.34 -11.19
C PRO A 180 -2.27 -6.87 -11.48
N VAL A 181 -1.54 -7.19 -10.42
CA VAL A 181 -0.16 -7.67 -10.45
C VAL A 181 -0.13 -9.06 -9.81
N TYR A 182 0.03 -10.09 -10.63
CA TYR A 182 0.09 -11.50 -10.20
C TYR A 182 1.53 -12.01 -10.10
N GLU A 183 2.47 -11.26 -10.66
CA GLU A 183 3.88 -11.61 -10.81
C GLU A 183 4.71 -10.33 -10.90
N THR A 184 5.95 -10.43 -11.37
CA THR A 184 6.84 -9.26 -11.48
C THR A 184 6.27 -8.17 -12.40
N VAL A 185 6.24 -6.96 -11.86
CA VAL A 185 6.04 -5.72 -12.62
C VAL A 185 7.34 -4.92 -12.57
N SER A 186 7.73 -4.32 -13.70
CA SER A 186 8.83 -3.35 -13.72
C SER A 186 8.27 -1.94 -13.90
N LEU A 187 8.76 -1.02 -13.09
CA LEU A 187 8.37 0.38 -13.06
C LEU A 187 9.62 1.25 -13.25
N ASP A 188 9.80 1.76 -14.48
CA ASP A 188 10.94 2.61 -14.82
C ASP A 188 10.52 4.09 -14.86
N THR A 189 11.13 4.93 -14.04
CA THR A 189 10.95 6.39 -14.03
C THR A 189 12.13 7.08 -14.74
N GLN A 190 11.96 8.33 -15.22
CA GLN A 190 13.07 9.03 -15.88
C GLN A 190 14.11 9.53 -14.89
N LEU A 191 13.66 9.97 -13.72
CA LEU A 191 14.52 10.41 -12.62
C LEU A 191 14.33 9.52 -11.39
N PRO A 192 15.37 9.37 -10.54
CA PRO A 192 15.21 8.70 -9.26
C PRO A 192 14.13 9.38 -8.43
N VAL A 193 13.15 8.60 -7.97
CA VAL A 193 12.02 9.10 -7.19
C VAL A 193 12.03 8.42 -5.85
N GLN A 194 11.78 9.15 -4.77
CA GLN A 194 11.71 8.57 -3.43
C GLN A 194 10.56 7.56 -3.33
N ALA A 195 10.80 6.44 -2.65
CA ALA A 195 9.79 5.43 -2.36
C ALA A 195 9.62 5.15 -0.86
N ARG A 196 8.47 4.56 -0.54
CA ARG A 196 8.11 4.02 0.77
C ARG A 196 7.62 2.59 0.65
N VAL A 197 7.91 1.82 1.68
CA VAL A 197 7.45 0.45 1.86
C VAL A 197 6.89 0.31 3.26
N ASP A 198 5.63 -0.11 3.38
CA ASP A 198 4.89 -0.22 4.65
C ASP A 198 4.94 1.05 5.52
N GLY A 199 5.05 2.20 4.86
CA GLY A 199 5.19 3.50 5.52
C GLY A 199 6.61 3.90 5.87
N GLU A 200 7.64 3.10 5.60
CA GLU A 200 9.05 3.43 5.84
C GLU A 200 9.77 3.87 4.57
N MET A 201 10.72 4.80 4.68
CA MET A 201 11.48 5.31 3.54
C MET A 201 12.57 4.32 3.13
N VAL A 202 12.60 3.92 1.85
CA VAL A 202 13.57 2.94 1.31
C VAL A 202 14.64 3.56 0.41
N GLY A 203 14.53 4.86 0.15
CA GLY A 203 15.45 5.63 -0.70
C GLY A 203 14.89 5.88 -2.10
N PRO A 204 15.56 6.73 -2.91
CA PRO A 204 15.16 6.96 -4.28
C PRO A 204 15.78 5.94 -5.22
N ALA A 205 15.00 5.49 -6.20
CA ALA A 205 15.45 4.69 -7.34
C ALA A 205 14.70 5.11 -8.61
N ALA A 206 15.27 4.78 -9.77
CA ALA A 206 14.65 4.98 -11.08
C ALA A 206 14.02 3.70 -11.64
N HIS A 207 14.30 2.56 -11.00
CA HIS A 207 13.86 1.23 -11.37
C HIS A 207 13.32 0.55 -10.12
N TYR A 208 12.09 0.06 -10.21
CA TYR A 208 11.38 -0.69 -9.16
C TYR A 208 10.75 -1.96 -9.73
#